data_AF-A0A0E9ZPN8-F1
#
_entry.id   AF-A0A0E9ZPN8-F1
#
_cell.length_a   1.000
_cell.length_b   1.000
_cell.length_c   1.000
_cell.angle_alpha   90.00
_cell.angle_beta   90.00
_cell.angle_gamma   90.00
#
_symmetry.space_group_name_H-M   'P 1'
#
loop_
_entity.id
_entity.type
_entity.pdbx_description
1 polymer ?
#
loop_
_entity_poly.entity_id
_entity_poly.type
_entity_poly.pdbx_seq_one_letter_code
_entity_poly.pdbx_strand_id
1 'polypeptide(L)'
;MTFQHKLGASLHAQDYRHEPGLADTSLLGQWPPARIALDAIFNCGLAGALQIAPRDGDALIRPFEAGMALWKAGFYVRFGGDTLQFGPTFNTKPQELDRLFDAVGEALHCLD
;
A
#
# COMPACT_ATOMS: atom_id res chain seq x y z
N MET A 1 -4.59 -19.77 -2.79
CA MET A 1 -4.43 -18.59 -1.91
C MET A 1 -4.56 -17.35 -2.79
N THR A 2 -5.63 -16.60 -2.60
CA THR A 2 -5.99 -15.43 -3.41
C THR A 2 -5.05 -14.27 -3.12
N PHE A 3 -4.79 -13.43 -4.10
CA PHE A 3 -4.14 -12.11 -3.99
C PHE A 3 -4.51 -11.35 -2.70
N GLN A 4 -5.79 -11.42 -2.33
CA GLN A 4 -6.40 -10.90 -1.12
C GLN A 4 -5.75 -11.38 0.21
N HIS A 5 -5.31 -12.64 0.29
CA HIS A 5 -4.70 -13.19 1.52
C HIS A 5 -3.23 -12.80 1.68
N LYS A 6 -2.53 -12.49 0.56
CA LYS A 6 -1.10 -12.13 0.60
C LYS A 6 -0.92 -10.64 0.90
N LEU A 7 -1.73 -9.80 0.27
CA LEU A 7 -1.70 -8.34 0.50
C LEU A 7 -2.02 -7.97 1.95
N GLY A 8 -2.96 -8.68 2.58
CA GLY A 8 -3.28 -8.50 4.01
C GLY A 8 -2.40 -9.28 4.98
N ALA A 9 -1.49 -10.16 4.52
CA ALA A 9 -0.58 -10.91 5.38
C ALA A 9 0.80 -10.28 5.50
N SER A 10 1.29 -9.57 4.46
CA SER A 10 2.55 -8.81 4.55
C SER A 10 2.38 -7.44 5.22
N LEU A 11 1.14 -6.93 5.30
CA LEU A 11 0.82 -5.64 5.94
C LEU A 11 0.06 -5.95 7.24
N HIS A 12 0.66 -5.67 8.39
CA HIS A 12 0.04 -5.92 9.69
C HIS A 12 -1.08 -4.88 9.93
N ALA A 13 -2.08 -5.21 10.76
CA ALA A 13 -3.12 -4.26 11.19
C ALA A 13 -2.57 -2.97 11.84
N GLN A 14 -1.28 -2.97 12.23
CA GLN A 14 -0.56 -1.82 12.79
C GLN A 14 -0.15 -0.79 11.71
N ASP A 15 -0.25 -1.17 10.44
CA ASP A 15 0.10 -0.35 9.28
C ASP A 15 -1.12 0.41 8.72
N TYR A 16 -2.32 0.12 9.22
CA TYR A 16 -3.60 0.58 8.69
C TYR A 16 -4.20 1.70 9.55
N ARG A 17 -4.62 2.82 8.94
CA ARG A 17 -5.08 4.00 9.68
C ARG A 17 -6.59 4.09 9.97
N HIS A 18 -7.50 3.26 9.42
CA HIS A 18 -8.94 3.63 9.49
C HIS A 18 -10.00 2.57 9.88
N GLU A 19 -10.55 2.68 11.10
CA GLU A 19 -11.90 2.19 11.46
C GLU A 19 -12.97 3.16 10.92
N PRO A 20 -13.92 2.73 10.06
CA PRO A 20 -14.93 3.63 9.50
C PRO A 20 -16.03 3.93 10.54
N GLY A 21 -15.89 5.02 11.29
CA GLY A 21 -16.93 5.43 12.23
C GLY A 21 -16.71 6.69 13.08
N LEU A 22 -15.51 7.27 13.15
CA LEU A 22 -15.25 8.40 14.03
C LEU A 22 -15.01 9.70 13.26
N ALA A 23 -16.05 10.53 13.16
CA ALA A 23 -16.01 11.88 12.58
C ALA A 23 -15.34 12.92 13.50
N ASP A 24 -14.42 12.51 14.37
CA ASP A 24 -13.75 13.40 15.32
C ASP A 24 -12.25 13.49 15.03
N THR A 25 -11.89 14.57 14.32
CA THR A 25 -10.51 14.90 13.94
C THR A 25 -9.66 15.39 15.12
N SER A 26 -10.25 15.61 16.31
CA SER A 26 -9.50 16.02 17.51
C SER A 26 -8.57 14.94 18.07
N LEU A 27 -8.80 13.67 17.68
CA LEU A 27 -8.00 12.52 18.10
C LEU A 27 -6.87 12.16 17.11
N LEU A 28 -6.68 12.92 16.03
CA LEU A 28 -5.60 12.68 15.07
C LEU A 28 -4.19 12.94 15.68
N GLY A 29 -4.11 13.63 16.82
CA GLY A 29 -2.85 13.92 17.52
C GLY A 29 -2.42 12.90 18.57
N GLN A 30 -3.20 11.83 18.78
CA GLN A 30 -3.00 10.85 19.87
C GLN A 30 -2.74 9.41 19.37
N TRP A 31 -2.68 9.20 18.06
CA TRP A 31 -2.22 7.94 17.49
C TRP A 31 -0.68 7.96 17.39
N PRO A 32 0.03 6.89 17.78
CA PRO A 32 1.45 6.78 17.44
C PRO A 32 1.59 6.96 15.92
N PRO A 33 2.65 7.62 15.40
CA PRO A 33 2.81 7.76 13.96
C PRO A 33 2.71 6.36 13.33
N ALA A 34 1.73 6.15 12.47
CA ALA A 34 1.58 4.90 11.74
C ALA A 34 2.92 4.66 11.03
N ARG A 35 3.57 3.52 11.33
CA ARG A 35 4.91 3.17 10.83
C ARG A 35 4.94 2.98 9.31
N ILE A 36 3.77 2.84 8.71
CA ILE A 36 3.54 2.83 7.28
C ILE A 36 2.32 3.71 7.03
N ALA A 37 2.46 4.64 6.09
CA ALA A 37 1.39 5.58 5.72
C ALA A 37 0.30 4.93 4.85
N LEU A 38 -0.38 3.88 5.30
CA LEU A 38 -1.47 3.23 4.54
C LEU A 38 -2.85 3.58 5.12
N ASP A 39 -3.74 4.08 4.26
CA ASP A 39 -5.12 4.44 4.64
C ASP A 39 -6.11 3.30 4.35
N ALA A 40 -5.98 2.63 3.20
CA ALA A 40 -6.92 1.62 2.75
C ALA A 40 -6.29 0.54 1.87
N ILE A 41 -6.91 -0.65 1.86
CA ILE A 41 -6.57 -1.76 0.97
C ILE A 41 -7.82 -2.18 0.20
N PHE A 42 -7.78 -2.09 -1.12
CA PHE A 42 -8.91 -2.44 -2.01
C PHE A 42 -8.57 -3.63 -2.89
N ASN A 43 -9.53 -4.51 -3.15
CA ASN A 43 -9.39 -5.56 -4.17
C ASN A 43 -10.74 -5.98 -4.78
N CYS A 44 -10.68 -6.45 -6.03
CA CYS A 44 -11.75 -7.14 -6.72
C CYS A 44 -11.14 -8.12 -7.73
N GLY A 45 -11.18 -9.42 -7.41
CA GLY A 45 -10.53 -10.45 -8.23
C GLY A 45 -9.00 -10.27 -8.28
N LEU A 46 -8.46 -10.05 -9.49
CA LEU A 46 -7.02 -9.78 -9.72
C LEU A 46 -6.71 -8.28 -9.82
N ALA A 47 -7.67 -7.40 -9.57
CA ALA A 47 -7.41 -5.97 -9.42
C ALA A 47 -7.24 -5.64 -7.93
N GLY A 48 -6.23 -4.84 -7.60
CA GLY A 48 -5.99 -4.37 -6.24
C GLY A 48 -5.39 -2.99 -6.19
N ALA A 49 -5.57 -2.30 -5.06
CA ALA A 49 -4.92 -1.03 -4.80
C ALA A 49 -4.58 -0.86 -3.32
N LEU A 50 -3.49 -0.15 -3.06
CA LEU A 50 -3.08 0.35 -1.75
C LEU A 50 -3.24 1.86 -1.76
N GLN A 51 -4.07 2.40 -0.87
CA GLN A 51 -4.20 3.84 -0.66
C GLN A 51 -3.21 4.30 0.40
N ILE A 52 -2.41 5.29 0.07
CA ILE A 52 -1.29 5.78 0.86
C ILE A 52 -1.63 7.18 1.36
N ALA A 53 -1.49 7.40 2.68
CA ALA A 53 -1.80 8.66 3.31
C ALA A 53 -0.93 9.80 2.76
N PRO A 54 -1.48 11.01 2.60
CA PRO A 54 -0.71 12.15 2.10
C PRO A 54 0.46 12.51 3.02
N ARG A 55 1.54 13.02 2.43
CA ARG A 55 2.68 13.62 3.15
C ARG A 55 2.58 15.13 3.06
N ASP A 56 2.43 15.80 4.20
CA ASP A 56 2.30 17.26 4.27
C ASP A 56 1.19 17.84 3.38
N GLY A 57 0.09 17.08 3.22
CA GLY A 57 -1.03 17.44 2.36
C GLY A 57 -0.87 17.06 0.87
N ASP A 58 0.29 16.57 0.46
CA ASP A 58 0.52 16.06 -0.90
C ASP A 58 0.27 14.53 -0.94
N ALA A 59 -0.77 14.14 -1.66
CA ALA A 59 -1.17 12.75 -1.82
C ALA A 59 -0.40 12.00 -2.92
N LEU A 60 0.31 12.72 -3.80
CA LEU A 60 0.96 12.15 -4.97
C LEU A 60 2.38 11.66 -4.69
N ILE A 61 3.05 12.32 -3.74
CA ILE A 61 4.50 12.15 -3.56
C ILE A 61 4.89 10.76 -3.06
N ARG A 62 4.17 10.19 -2.08
CA ARG A 62 4.48 8.87 -1.53
C ARG A 62 4.25 7.73 -2.55
N PRO A 63 3.10 7.65 -3.25
CA PRO A 63 2.93 6.66 -4.32
C PRO A 63 3.98 6.78 -5.44
N PHE A 64 4.37 8.02 -5.79
CA PHE A 64 5.42 8.26 -6.77
C PHE A 64 6.78 7.73 -6.30
N GLU A 65 7.21 8.09 -5.09
CA GLU A 65 8.48 7.63 -4.51
C GLU A 65 8.51 6.10 -4.37
N ALA A 66 7.40 5.51 -3.90
CA ALA A 66 7.23 4.05 -3.81
C ALA A 66 7.38 3.40 -5.19
N GLY A 67 6.68 3.91 -6.19
CA GLY A 67 6.73 3.41 -7.57
C GLY A 67 8.13 3.52 -8.16
N MET A 68 8.86 4.59 -7.85
CA MET A 68 10.25 4.75 -8.29
C MET A 68 11.23 3.82 -7.57
N ALA A 69 11.03 3.55 -6.27
CA ALA A 69 11.80 2.56 -5.53
C ALA A 69 11.58 1.15 -6.11
N LEU A 70 10.32 0.80 -6.37
CA LEU A 70 9.93 -0.47 -6.99
C LEU A 70 10.52 -0.62 -8.40
N TRP A 71 10.48 0.45 -9.21
CA TRP A 71 11.09 0.45 -10.53
C TRP A 71 12.59 0.14 -10.47
N LYS A 72 13.32 0.77 -9.54
CA LYS A 72 14.74 0.50 -9.30
C LYS A 72 14.99 -0.93 -8.81
N ALA A 73 14.04 -1.51 -8.06
CA ALA A 73 14.06 -2.90 -7.62
C ALA A 73 13.63 -3.92 -8.70
N GLY A 74 13.25 -3.46 -9.90
CA GLY A 74 12.86 -4.31 -11.03
C GLY A 74 11.37 -4.62 -11.13
N PHE A 75 10.52 -3.91 -10.38
CA PHE A 75 9.07 -4.07 -10.41
C PHE A 75 8.40 -2.85 -11.02
N TYR A 76 7.64 -3.07 -12.10
CA TYR A 76 6.73 -2.05 -12.60
C TYR A 76 5.41 -2.13 -11.84
N VAL A 77 5.14 -1.11 -11.00
CA VAL A 77 3.86 -0.94 -10.31
C VAL A 77 3.27 0.40 -10.72
N ARG A 78 2.00 0.39 -11.12
CA ARG A 78 1.30 1.62 -11.50
C ARG A 78 1.01 2.42 -10.24
N PHE A 79 1.35 3.71 -10.25
CA PHE A 79 0.91 4.66 -9.25
C PHE A 79 0.01 5.72 -9.91
N GLY A 80 -0.97 6.22 -9.17
CA GLY A 80 -1.88 7.26 -9.64
C GLY A 80 -2.75 7.78 -8.50
N GLY A 81 -2.88 9.10 -8.41
CA GLY A 81 -3.47 9.73 -7.24
C GLY A 81 -2.69 9.33 -5.98
N ASP A 82 -3.43 8.91 -4.95
CA ASP A 82 -2.92 8.44 -3.67
C ASP A 82 -2.74 6.91 -3.60
N THR A 83 -2.63 6.23 -4.75
CA THR A 83 -2.62 4.75 -4.79
C THR A 83 -1.44 4.12 -5.52
N LEU A 84 -1.00 2.96 -5.03
CA LEU A 84 -0.34 1.91 -5.83
C LEU A 84 -1.39 0.92 -6.32
N GLN A 85 -1.33 0.56 -7.61
CA GLN A 85 -2.35 -0.20 -8.32
C GLN A 85 -1.76 -1.46 -8.93
N PHE A 86 -2.47 -2.57 -8.77
CA PHE A 86 -2.01 -3.92 -9.09
C PHE A 86 -3.00 -4.61 -10.01
N GLY A 87 -2.47 -5.20 -11.07
CA GLY A 87 -3.21 -6.00 -12.05
C GLY A 87 -2.29 -7.03 -12.70
N PRO A 88 -1.87 -8.07 -11.96
CA PRO A 88 -1.00 -9.12 -12.49
C PRO A 88 -1.65 -9.84 -13.68
N THR A 89 -0.83 -10.47 -14.51
CA THR A 89 -1.31 -11.30 -15.62
C THR A 89 -2.08 -12.52 -15.09
N PHE A 90 -3.03 -13.03 -15.87
CA PHE A 90 -3.85 -14.18 -15.45
C PHE A 90 -3.06 -15.48 -15.22
N ASN A 91 -1.85 -15.59 -15.77
CA ASN A 91 -0.97 -16.74 -15.59
C ASN A 91 0.09 -16.56 -14.49
N THR A 92 0.08 -15.42 -13.78
CA THR A 92 1.01 -15.10 -12.68
C THR A 92 0.97 -16.19 -11.62
N LYS A 93 2.14 -16.58 -11.12
CA LYS A 93 2.30 -17.60 -10.09
C LYS A 93 2.21 -17.00 -8.69
N PRO A 94 1.73 -17.75 -7.69
CA PRO A 94 1.68 -17.27 -6.31
C PRO A 94 3.03 -16.75 -5.78
N GLN A 95 4.15 -17.37 -6.18
CA GLN A 95 5.50 -16.98 -5.75
C GLN A 95 5.96 -15.66 -6.37
N GLU A 96 5.45 -15.31 -7.56
CA GLU A 96 5.73 -14.01 -8.19
C GLU A 96 4.98 -12.89 -7.46
N LEU A 97 3.77 -13.17 -6.99
CA LEU A 97 3.02 -12.26 -6.12
C LEU A 97 3.70 -12.07 -4.76
N ASP A 98 4.25 -13.14 -4.18
CA ASP A 98 5.01 -13.05 -2.92
C ASP A 98 6.17 -12.06 -3.06
N ARG A 99 7.01 -12.27 -4.07
CA ARG A 99 8.15 -11.38 -4.35
C ARG A 99 7.72 -9.93 -4.60
N LEU A 100 6.63 -9.73 -5.33
CA LEU A 100 6.09 -8.40 -5.58
C LEU A 100 5.66 -7.71 -4.28
N PHE A 101 4.90 -8.40 -3.42
CA PHE A 101 4.38 -7.81 -2.20
C PHE A 101 5.43 -7.64 -1.10
N ASP A 102 6.45 -8.51 -1.07
CA ASP A 102 7.63 -8.31 -0.23
C ASP A 102 8.36 -7.02 -0.64
N ALA A 103 8.61 -6.82 -1.95
CA ALA A 103 9.25 -5.60 -2.45
C ALA A 103 8.38 -4.34 -2.22
N VAL A 104 7.05 -4.45 -2.30
CA VAL A 104 6.13 -3.35 -1.97
C VAL A 104 6.22 -3.02 -0.48
N GLY A 105 6.22 -4.02 0.40
CA GLY A 105 6.39 -3.81 1.84
C GLY A 105 7.71 -3.12 2.17
N GLU A 106 8.81 -3.58 1.59
CA GLU A 106 10.13 -2.94 1.73
C GLU A 106 10.14 -1.50 1.22
N ALA A 107 9.55 -1.25 0.04
CA ALA A 107 9.46 0.09 -0.52
C ALA A 107 8.68 1.02 0.41
N LEU A 108 7.53 0.59 0.94
CA LEU A 108 6.70 1.37 1.83
C LEU A 108 7.35 1.63 3.20
N HIS A 109 8.08 0.67 3.77
CA HIS A 109 8.86 0.86 5.00
C HIS A 109 9.99 1.89 4.86
N CYS A 110 10.47 2.12 3.64
CA CYS A 110 11.47 3.15 3.36
C CYS A 110 10.87 4.54 3.12
N LEU A 111 9.54 4.68 3.09
CA LEU A 111 8.85 5.95 2.84
C LEU A 111 8.57 6.67 4.16
N ASP A 112 9.62 7.08 4.86
CA ASP A 112 9.55 8.05 5.96
C ASP A 112 10.88 8.82 6.09
#